data_AF-A0A2V6ZT56-F1
#
_entry.id   AF-A0A2V6ZT56-F1
#
_cell.length_a   1.000
_cell.length_b   1.000
_cell.length_c   1.000
_cell.angle_alpha   90.00
_cell.angle_beta   90.00
_cell.angle_gamma   90.00
#
_symmetry.space_group_name_H-M   'P 1'
#
loop_
_entity.id
_entity.type
_entity.pdbx_description
1 polymer ?
#
loop_
_entity_poly.entity_id
_entity_poly.type
_entity_poly.pdbx_seq_one_letter_code
_entity_poly.pdbx_strand_id
1 'polypeptide(L)'
;MRLHSALLGVAVAVTVAAPQFASGQMRPALGGTTPSGAIFDHLNDATTRSMPQAPSPTVPAPESTWVPDRYVQVPGTDGPVMVPGHWERRLSDHEVFTPPLLGRTPNGDIINFPAGVRPPTGERQAP
;
A
#
# COMPACT_ATOMS: atom_id res chain seq x y z
N MET A 1 -51.90 -65.15 61.70
CA MET A 1 -51.92 -66.63 61.53
C MET A 1 -52.72 -66.95 60.28
N ARG A 2 -52.17 -67.78 59.38
CA ARG A 2 -52.81 -68.47 58.22
C ARG A 2 -52.98 -67.59 56.95
N LEU A 3 -52.01 -67.59 56.04
CA LEU A 3 -51.69 -68.58 54.98
C LEU A 3 -52.86 -68.77 54.01
N HIS A 4 -52.70 -68.38 52.73
CA HIS A 4 -53.01 -69.20 51.55
C HIS A 4 -52.13 -68.73 50.38
N SER A 5 -51.26 -69.64 49.96
CA SER A 5 -50.50 -69.62 48.71
C SER A 5 -51.28 -70.37 47.62
N ALA A 6 -51.22 -69.93 46.36
CA ALA A 6 -51.19 -70.77 45.15
C ALA A 6 -51.07 -69.85 43.91
N LEU A 7 -49.94 -69.86 43.19
CA LEU A 7 -49.68 -70.64 41.95
C LEU A 7 -50.57 -70.19 40.76
N LEU A 8 -50.12 -70.01 39.52
CA LEU A 8 -48.83 -70.13 38.83
C LEU A 8 -49.12 -69.61 37.40
N GLY A 9 -48.19 -68.91 36.77
CA GLY A 9 -48.37 -68.49 35.38
C GLY A 9 -47.07 -67.96 34.80
N VAL A 10 -46.08 -68.84 34.64
CA VAL A 10 -44.83 -68.54 33.96
C VAL A 10 -45.06 -68.61 32.46
N ALA A 11 -44.73 -67.54 31.73
CA ALA A 11 -44.30 -67.63 30.35
C ALA A 11 -43.18 -66.60 30.12
N VAL A 12 -41.98 -67.12 29.94
CA VAL A 12 -40.74 -66.38 29.68
C VAL A 12 -40.66 -66.05 28.20
N ALA A 13 -40.32 -64.81 27.86
CA ALA A 13 -39.72 -64.46 26.58
C ALA A 13 -38.55 -63.51 26.83
N VAL A 14 -37.34 -64.06 26.93
CA VAL A 14 -36.09 -63.30 26.95
C VAL A 14 -35.74 -62.99 25.50
N THR A 15 -35.91 -61.75 25.08
CA THR A 15 -35.41 -61.26 23.80
C THR A 15 -34.06 -60.58 24.06
N VAL A 16 -32.96 -61.19 23.62
CA VAL A 16 -31.63 -60.60 23.67
C VAL A 16 -31.56 -59.49 22.62
N ALA A 17 -31.58 -58.23 23.04
CA ALA A 17 -31.33 -57.09 22.19
C ALA A 17 -29.82 -56.81 22.14
N ALA A 18 -29.18 -57.06 21.01
CA ALA A 18 -27.83 -56.57 20.75
C ALA A 18 -27.90 -55.07 20.39
N PRO A 19 -27.12 -54.17 21.02
CA PRO A 19 -27.09 -52.77 20.62
C PRO A 19 -26.35 -52.64 19.29
N GLN A 20 -27.02 -52.03 18.33
CA GLN A 20 -26.48 -51.70 17.01
C GLN A 20 -25.63 -50.43 17.18
N PHE A 21 -24.31 -50.54 17.05
CA PHE A 21 -23.44 -49.37 17.04
C PHE A 21 -23.69 -48.59 15.75
N ALA A 22 -24.31 -47.41 15.87
CA ALA A 22 -24.41 -46.45 14.80
C ALA A 22 -23.04 -45.82 14.56
N SER A 23 -22.27 -46.38 13.63
CA SER A 23 -21.08 -45.74 13.06
C SER A 23 -21.53 -44.51 12.27
N GLY A 24 -21.58 -43.35 12.93
CA GLY A 24 -21.88 -42.06 12.29
C GLY A 24 -20.85 -41.74 11.22
N GLN A 25 -21.22 -41.92 9.95
CA GLN A 25 -20.47 -41.38 8.83
C GLN A 25 -20.56 -39.85 8.89
N MET A 26 -19.51 -39.18 9.33
CA MET A 26 -19.34 -37.75 9.09
C MET A 26 -19.11 -37.55 7.58
N ARG A 27 -20.16 -37.13 6.88
CA ARG A 27 -20.00 -36.47 5.58
C ARG A 27 -19.57 -35.02 5.86
N PRO A 28 -18.57 -34.47 5.15
CA PRO A 28 -18.28 -33.05 5.23
C PRO A 28 -19.52 -32.28 4.79
N ALA A 29 -20.05 -31.41 5.64
CA ALA A 29 -21.18 -30.57 5.29
C ALA A 29 -20.73 -29.58 4.21
N LEU A 30 -21.17 -29.84 2.98
CA LEU A 30 -21.06 -28.91 1.87
C LEU A 30 -22.05 -27.76 2.14
N GLY A 31 -21.54 -26.62 2.62
CA GLY A 31 -22.16 -25.29 2.52
C GLY A 31 -23.49 -25.04 3.24
N GLY A 32 -23.44 -24.16 4.26
CA GLY A 32 -24.48 -23.17 4.59
C GLY A 32 -25.94 -23.60 4.74
N THR A 33 -26.33 -24.14 5.89
CA THR A 33 -27.71 -24.01 6.45
C THR A 33 -27.78 -24.16 7.99
N THR A 34 -26.67 -24.40 8.68
CA THR A 34 -26.63 -24.47 10.15
C THR A 34 -26.18 -23.12 10.73
N PRO A 35 -26.69 -22.71 11.92
CA PRO A 35 -26.28 -21.46 12.57
C PRO A 35 -24.76 -21.31 12.73
N SER A 36 -24.05 -22.42 12.91
CA SER A 36 -22.59 -22.44 12.98
C SER A 36 -21.90 -22.12 11.64
N GLY A 37 -22.48 -22.53 10.50
CA GLY A 37 -21.92 -22.22 9.17
C GLY A 37 -21.95 -20.72 8.86
N ALA A 38 -23.05 -20.05 9.21
CA ALA A 38 -23.20 -18.61 8.99
C ALA A 38 -22.15 -17.77 9.76
N ILE A 39 -21.68 -18.24 10.92
CA ILE A 39 -20.63 -17.57 11.69
C ILE A 39 -19.28 -17.65 10.98
N PHE A 40 -18.94 -18.80 10.40
CA PHE A 40 -17.68 -18.97 9.66
C PHE A 40 -17.70 -18.21 8.34
N ASP A 41 -18.84 -18.17 7.64
CA ASP A 41 -19.00 -17.37 6.42
C ASP A 41 -18.85 -15.87 6.72
N HIS A 42 -19.48 -15.39 7.81
CA HIS A 42 -19.33 -13.99 8.24
C HIS A 42 -17.89 -13.65 8.65
N LEU A 43 -17.20 -14.57 9.33
CA LEU A 43 -15.78 -14.39 9.67
C LEU A 43 -14.91 -14.35 8.42
N ASN A 44 -15.16 -15.25 7.46
CA ASN A 44 -14.45 -15.27 6.19
C ASN A 44 -14.69 -13.96 5.42
N ASP A 45 -15.93 -13.49 5.32
CA ASP A 45 -16.25 -12.23 4.65
C ASP A 45 -15.63 -11.03 5.35
N ALA A 46 -15.63 -11.00 6.69
CA ALA A 46 -15.01 -9.93 7.45
C ALA A 46 -13.48 -9.89 7.28
N THR A 47 -12.84 -11.06 7.09
CA THR A 47 -11.38 -11.18 7.01
C THR A 47 -10.84 -11.15 5.58
N THR A 48 -11.67 -11.45 4.58
CA THR A 48 -11.28 -11.47 3.16
C THR A 48 -11.81 -10.28 2.35
N ARG A 49 -12.68 -9.45 2.94
CA ARG A 49 -13.17 -8.23 2.28
C ARG A 49 -12.00 -7.31 1.94
N SER A 50 -11.84 -7.03 0.65
CA SER A 50 -10.91 -6.03 0.16
C SER A 50 -11.18 -4.67 0.80
N MET A 51 -10.10 -4.02 1.22
CA MET A 51 -10.18 -2.68 1.79
C MET A 51 -10.62 -1.67 0.73
N PRO A 52 -11.53 -0.73 1.04
CA PRO A 52 -11.86 0.37 0.14
C PRO A 52 -10.58 1.11 -0.28
N GLN A 53 -10.33 1.19 -1.58
CA GLN A 53 -9.20 1.94 -2.12
C GLN A 53 -9.60 3.41 -2.25
N ALA A 54 -8.81 4.30 -1.65
CA ALA A 54 -8.91 5.73 -1.93
C ALA A 54 -8.27 6.03 -3.31
N PRO A 55 -8.74 7.06 -4.03
CA PRO A 55 -8.04 7.53 -5.22
C PRO A 55 -6.64 8.03 -4.86
N SER A 56 -5.68 7.83 -5.76
CA SER A 56 -4.34 8.41 -5.61
C SER A 56 -4.42 9.93 -5.52
N PRO A 57 -3.65 10.57 -4.63
CA PRO A 57 -3.60 12.03 -4.57
C PRO A 57 -3.01 12.60 -5.86
N THR A 58 -3.62 13.67 -6.37
CA THR A 58 -3.00 14.50 -7.41
C THR A 58 -1.94 15.38 -6.74
N VAL A 59 -0.66 15.13 -7.05
CA VAL A 59 0.44 15.98 -6.59
C VAL A 59 0.64 17.08 -7.64
N PRO A 60 0.46 18.37 -7.31
CA PRO A 60 0.75 19.45 -8.24
C PRO A 60 2.26 19.48 -8.53
N ALA A 61 2.63 19.95 -9.73
CA ALA A 61 4.02 20.21 -10.03
C ALA A 61 4.57 21.24 -9.02
N PRO A 62 5.82 21.09 -8.55
CA PRO A 62 6.39 22.01 -7.60
C PRO A 62 6.52 23.41 -8.22
N GLU A 63 6.15 24.44 -7.44
CA GLU A 63 6.27 25.85 -7.84
C GLU A 63 7.73 26.29 -8.01
N SER A 64 8.67 25.54 -7.44
CA SER A 64 10.10 25.81 -7.52
C SER A 64 10.92 24.53 -7.52
N THR A 65 12.02 24.54 -8.26
CA THR A 65 12.97 23.43 -8.39
C THR A 65 14.32 23.84 -7.86
N TRP A 66 14.92 22.99 -7.02
CA TRP A 66 16.30 23.17 -6.58
C TRP A 66 17.25 22.75 -7.70
N VAL A 67 18.13 23.66 -8.08
CA VAL A 67 19.25 23.39 -8.96
C VAL A 67 20.51 23.26 -8.12
N PRO A 68 21.18 22.10 -8.12
CA PRO A 68 22.45 21.93 -7.42
C PRO A 68 23.58 22.79 -8.00
N ASP A 69 24.70 22.86 -7.27
CA ASP A 69 25.93 23.45 -7.78
C ASP A 69 26.30 22.86 -9.14
N ARG A 70 26.74 23.72 -10.07
CA ARG A 70 27.16 23.28 -11.40
C ARG A 70 28.37 24.03 -11.91
N TYR A 71 29.11 23.37 -12.79
CA TYR A 71 30.24 23.93 -13.53
C TYR A 71 29.80 24.18 -14.97
N VAL A 72 29.68 25.44 -15.36
CA VAL A 72 29.20 25.85 -16.69
C VAL A 72 30.33 26.45 -17.51
N GLN A 73 30.34 26.19 -18.82
CA GLN A 73 31.31 26.80 -19.72
C GLN A 73 30.83 28.21 -20.09
N VAL A 74 31.62 29.23 -19.77
CA VAL A 74 31.33 30.62 -20.12
C VAL A 74 32.37 31.11 -21.14
N PRO A 75 31.94 31.66 -22.29
CA PRO A 75 32.89 32.23 -23.24
C PRO A 75 33.75 33.33 -22.60
N GLY A 76 35.06 33.27 -22.81
CA GLY A 76 36.00 34.27 -22.30
C GLY A 76 36.57 33.98 -20.91
N THR A 77 36.25 32.84 -20.29
CA THR A 77 36.85 32.40 -19.04
C THR A 77 37.86 31.28 -19.27
N ASP A 78 38.91 31.22 -18.43
CA ASP A 78 40.00 30.22 -18.53
C ASP A 78 39.57 28.77 -18.23
N GLY A 79 38.33 28.56 -17.79
CA GLY A 79 37.77 27.24 -17.49
C GLY A 79 36.32 27.33 -17.01
N PRO A 80 35.71 26.20 -16.63
CA PRO A 80 34.32 26.20 -16.20
C PRO A 80 34.11 27.04 -14.93
N VAL A 81 33.00 27.77 -14.92
CA VAL A 81 32.58 28.65 -13.85
C VAL A 81 31.66 27.88 -12.92
N MET A 82 32.00 27.86 -11.63
CA MET A 82 31.16 27.29 -10.58
C MET A 82 29.97 28.22 -10.31
N VAL A 83 28.76 27.71 -10.44
CA VAL A 83 27.51 28.41 -10.09
C VAL A 83 26.93 27.71 -8.87
N PRO A 84 26.74 28.40 -7.73
CA PRO A 84 26.14 27.82 -6.55
C PRO A 84 24.69 27.36 -6.80
N GLY A 85 24.28 26.40 -5.99
CA GLY A 85 22.93 25.89 -5.98
C GLY A 85 21.94 26.97 -5.62
N HIS A 86 20.79 26.94 -6.29
CA HIS A 86 19.77 27.96 -6.18
C HIS A 86 18.39 27.37 -6.48
N TRP A 87 17.36 28.11 -6.09
CA TRP A 87 15.99 27.78 -6.44
C TRP A 87 15.59 28.51 -7.73
N GLU A 88 14.99 27.78 -8.66
CA GLU A 88 14.31 28.32 -9.82
C GLU A 88 12.81 28.23 -9.63
N ARG A 89 12.06 29.29 -10.00
CA ARG A 89 10.61 29.29 -9.89
C ARG A 89 9.99 28.87 -11.22
N ARG A 90 9.06 27.93 -11.18
CA ARG A 90 8.28 27.52 -12.35
C ARG A 90 7.37 28.66 -12.81
N LEU A 91 7.34 28.92 -14.11
CA LEU A 91 6.41 29.86 -14.74
C LEU A 91 5.39 29.14 -15.63
N SER A 92 5.84 28.07 -16.30
CA SER A 92 5.00 27.19 -17.11
C SER A 92 5.56 25.76 -17.10
N ASP A 93 5.01 24.87 -17.93
CA ASP A 93 5.52 23.52 -18.10
C ASP A 93 6.97 23.49 -18.62
N HIS A 94 7.42 24.56 -19.30
CA HIS A 94 8.73 24.62 -19.94
C HIS A 94 9.52 25.91 -19.67
N GLU A 95 8.98 26.83 -18.87
CA GLU A 95 9.69 28.05 -18.51
C GLU A 95 9.90 28.15 -17.01
N VAL A 96 11.11 28.55 -16.65
CA VAL A 96 11.51 28.83 -15.27
C VAL A 96 12.08 30.23 -15.17
N PHE A 97 11.80 30.89 -14.06
CA PHE A 97 12.49 32.11 -13.65
C PHE A 97 13.75 31.73 -12.87
N THR A 98 14.91 32.06 -13.42
CA THR A 98 16.18 31.96 -12.72
C THR A 98 16.50 33.29 -12.02
N PRO A 99 16.82 33.28 -10.71
CA PRO A 99 17.26 34.48 -10.00
C PRO A 99 18.58 35.01 -10.56
N PRO A 100 19.03 36.23 -10.18
CA PRO A 100 20.39 36.65 -10.49
C PRO A 100 21.37 35.75 -9.74
N LEU A 101 22.46 35.33 -10.41
CA LEU A 101 23.43 34.39 -9.86
C LEU A 101 24.85 34.94 -9.97
N LEU A 102 25.70 34.46 -9.07
CA LEU A 102 27.13 34.73 -9.07
C LEU A 102 27.87 33.44 -9.39
N GLY A 103 28.62 33.45 -10.48
CA GLY A 103 29.59 32.42 -10.81
C GLY A 103 30.96 32.74 -10.25
N ARG A 104 31.74 31.70 -9.94
CA ARG A 104 33.15 31.81 -9.58
C ARG A 104 34.01 31.04 -10.57
N THR A 105 34.94 31.74 -11.21
CA THR A 105 35.92 31.14 -12.13
C THR A 105 37.01 30.37 -11.35
N PRO A 106 37.80 29.52 -12.03
CA PRO A 106 38.89 28.78 -11.37
C PRO A 106 39.98 29.67 -10.75
N ASN A 107 40.25 30.84 -11.34
CA ASN A 107 41.21 31.83 -10.82
C ASN A 107 40.62 32.71 -9.68
N GLY A 108 39.32 32.56 -9.38
CA GLY A 108 38.65 33.23 -8.26
C GLY A 108 37.86 34.50 -8.60
N ASP A 109 37.83 34.90 -9.88
CA ASP A 109 36.99 36.00 -10.36
C ASP A 109 35.49 35.69 -10.24
N ILE A 110 34.69 36.74 -10.23
CA ILE A 110 33.22 36.67 -10.11
C ILE A 110 32.56 37.04 -11.43
N ILE A 111 31.59 36.22 -11.86
CA ILE A 111 30.77 36.45 -13.04
C ILE A 111 29.33 36.64 -12.62
N ASN A 112 28.69 37.70 -13.11
CA ASN A 112 27.28 37.96 -12.86
C ASN A 112 26.45 37.34 -13.97
N PHE A 113 25.51 36.47 -13.60
CA PHE A 113 24.46 36.00 -14.49
C PHE A 113 23.16 36.75 -14.16
N PRO A 114 22.57 37.47 -15.12
CA PRO A 114 21.35 38.22 -14.88
C PRO A 114 20.17 37.28 -14.66
N ALA A 115 19.22 37.72 -13.85
CA ALA A 115 17.93 37.05 -13.70
C ALA A 115 17.20 36.96 -15.05
N GLY A 116 16.37 35.94 -15.24
CA GLY A 116 15.58 35.83 -16.46
C GLY A 116 14.70 34.61 -16.57
N VAL A 117 13.83 34.64 -17.58
CA VAL A 117 13.04 33.49 -18.02
C VAL A 117 13.89 32.63 -18.95
N ARG A 118 13.94 31.33 -18.65
CA ARG A 118 14.81 30.37 -19.33
C ARG A 118 14.08 29.02 -19.48
N PRO A 119 14.51 28.17 -20.43
CA PRO A 119 14.16 26.76 -20.43
C PRO A 119 14.66 26.04 -19.16
N PRO A 120 14.22 24.81 -18.88
CA PRO A 120 14.67 24.05 -17.74
C PRO A 120 16.19 23.81 -17.77
N THR A 121 16.77 23.72 -16.58
CA THR A 121 18.22 23.61 -16.37
C THR A 121 18.92 22.44 -17.05
N GLY A 122 18.20 21.37 -17.40
CA GLY A 122 18.72 20.24 -18.18
C GLY A 122 18.92 20.52 -19.67
N GLU A 123 18.33 21.60 -20.18
CA GLU A 123 18.29 21.92 -21.61
C GLU A 123 19.19 23.11 -21.99
N ARG A 124 19.81 23.74 -20.98
CA ARG A 124 20.64 24.94 -21.13
C ARG A 124 22.07 24.71 -20.65
N GLN A 125 23.01 25.31 -21.37
CA GLN A 125 24.44 25.27 -21.05
C GLN A 125 24.84 26.32 -20.01
N ALA A 126 24.10 27.43 -19.95
CA ALA A 126 24.31 28.53 -19.01
C ALA A 126 23.15 28.58 -17.99
N PRO A 127 23.39 29.15 -16.80
CA PRO A 127 22.35 29.39 -15.83
C PRO A 127 21.40 30.54 -16.26
#